data_AF-A0A8T5ISS9-F1
#
_entry.id   AF-A0A8T5ISS9-F1
#
_cell.length_a   1.000
_cell.length_b   1.000
_cell.length_c   1.000
_cell.angle_alpha   90.00
_cell.angle_beta   90.00
_cell.angle_gamma   90.00
#
_symmetry.space_group_name_H-M   'P 1'
#
loop_
_entity.id
_entity.type
_entity.pdbx_description
1 polymer ?
#
loop_
_entity_poly.entity_id
_entity_poly.type
_entity_poly.pdbx_seq_one_letter_code
_entity_poly.pdbx_strand_id
1 'polypeptide(L)'
;MLLVILVGCSSPFEKTLKQVEKIDSQYGISLDDYGQGLSYFDTHARTVPLNAEEIDQVISKLEALKQEKDEDSLAYINFRINLLNAEKFYKRASRRPFAGIHDALRCSRQQDILISINDARKSINASTDAVESYMREEVKINLTESWVHGVLNDNGQIYQKINQKENTILNFCNSSQTE
;
A
#
# COMPACT_ATOMS: atom_id res chain seq x y z
N MET A 1 11.62 35.87 38.48
CA MET A 1 10.77 35.35 37.40
C MET A 1 11.38 34.01 36.97
N LEU A 2 10.88 32.90 37.53
CA LEU A 2 11.41 31.56 37.24
C LEU A 2 10.77 31.09 35.93
N LEU A 3 11.55 31.07 34.84
CA LEU A 3 11.14 30.49 33.57
C LEU A 3 11.18 28.97 33.72
N VAL A 4 10.05 28.36 34.08
CA VAL A 4 9.86 26.92 34.00
C VAL A 4 9.74 26.58 32.52
N ILE A 5 10.84 26.20 31.89
CA ILE A 5 10.82 25.54 30.58
C ILE A 5 10.19 24.18 30.84
N LEU A 6 8.88 24.07 30.58
CA LEU A 6 8.17 22.80 30.43
C LEU A 6 8.80 22.08 29.23
N VAL A 7 9.87 21.34 29.49
CA VAL A 7 10.39 20.34 28.56
C VAL A 7 9.33 19.24 28.53
N GLY A 8 8.30 19.42 27.70
CA GLY A 8 7.28 18.41 27.50
C GLY A 8 7.96 17.12 27.05
N CYS A 9 7.96 16.11 27.91
CA CYS A 9 8.34 14.77 27.50
C CYS A 9 7.31 14.29 26.47
N SER A 10 7.63 14.46 25.18
CA SER A 10 6.87 13.85 24.10
C SER A 10 6.78 12.34 24.33
N SER A 11 5.59 11.78 24.26
CA SER A 11 5.38 10.35 24.50
C SER A 11 6.21 9.49 23.53
N PRO A 12 6.55 8.24 23.87
CA PRO A 12 7.22 7.32 22.97
C PRO A 12 6.52 7.22 21.60
N PHE A 13 5.19 7.18 21.59
CA PHE A 13 4.37 7.21 20.38
C PHE A 13 4.56 8.49 19.55
N GLU A 14 4.50 9.68 20.17
CA GLU A 14 4.68 10.95 19.45
C GLU A 14 6.08 11.05 18.81
N LYS A 15 7.10 10.49 19.47
CA LYS A 15 8.44 10.37 18.88
C LYS A 15 8.44 9.45 17.66
N THR A 16 7.75 8.31 17.75
CA THR A 16 7.61 7.38 16.62
C THR A 16 6.89 8.05 15.45
N LEU A 17 5.80 8.77 15.69
CA LEU A 17 5.06 9.52 14.67
C LEU A 17 5.98 10.50 13.93
N LYS A 18 6.73 11.35 14.64
CA LYS A 18 7.69 12.29 14.05
C LYS A 18 8.81 11.61 13.27
N GLN A 19 9.27 10.44 13.74
CA GLN A 19 10.31 9.67 13.03
C GLN A 19 9.79 9.12 11.70
N VAL A 20 8.58 8.59 11.68
CA VAL A 20 7.91 8.11 10.46
C VAL A 20 7.65 9.28 9.51
N GLU A 21 7.08 10.39 9.97
CA GLU A 21 6.82 11.58 9.13
C GLU A 21 8.11 12.13 8.51
N LYS A 22 9.22 12.10 9.27
CA LYS A 22 10.53 12.48 8.74
C LYS A 22 11.03 11.54 7.64
N ILE A 23 10.75 10.24 7.75
CA ILE A 23 11.07 9.29 6.68
C ILE A 23 10.16 9.56 5.48
N ASP A 24 8.85 9.64 5.67
CA ASP A 24 7.87 9.86 4.62
C ASP A 24 8.17 11.14 3.81
N SER A 25 8.48 12.24 4.49
CA SER A 25 8.84 13.51 3.84
C SER A 25 10.12 13.45 3.01
N GLN A 26 11.11 12.61 3.36
CA GLN A 26 12.31 12.42 2.52
C GLN A 26 11.98 11.81 1.15
N TYR A 27 10.87 11.07 1.08
CA TYR A 27 10.42 10.38 -0.13
C TYR A 27 9.16 11.02 -0.75
N GLY A 28 8.75 12.18 -0.25
CA GLY A 28 7.54 12.87 -0.73
C GLY A 28 6.25 12.08 -0.54
N ILE A 29 6.18 11.24 0.50
CA ILE A 29 5.01 10.39 0.80
C ILE A 29 4.06 11.19 1.69
N SER A 30 2.80 11.28 1.27
CA SER A 30 1.71 11.81 2.10
C SER A 30 0.68 10.73 2.37
N LEU A 31 0.16 10.66 3.60
CA LEU A 31 -0.96 9.77 3.91
C LEU A 31 -2.24 10.20 3.18
N ASP A 32 -2.41 11.50 2.92
CA ASP A 32 -3.59 12.03 2.24
C ASP A 32 -3.72 11.56 0.80
N ASP A 33 -2.60 11.24 0.13
CA ASP A 33 -2.60 10.69 -1.23
C ASP A 33 -3.38 9.36 -1.27
N TYR A 34 -3.30 8.55 -0.20
CA TYR A 34 -4.01 7.27 -0.11
C TYR A 34 -5.53 7.48 0.06
N GLY A 35 -5.97 8.68 0.45
CA GLY A 35 -7.37 9.12 0.42
C GLY A 35 -8.00 9.04 -0.97
N GLN A 36 -7.20 9.13 -2.03
CA GLN A 36 -7.66 9.02 -3.41
C GLN A 36 -7.69 7.57 -3.93
N GLY A 37 -7.23 6.60 -3.12
CA GLY A 37 -7.08 5.20 -3.52
C GLY A 37 -5.69 4.87 -4.09
N LEU A 38 -5.36 3.58 -4.18
CA LEU A 38 -4.10 3.08 -4.75
C LEU A 38 -3.99 3.34 -6.27
N SER A 39 -5.11 3.35 -6.97
CA SER A 39 -5.24 3.62 -8.41
C SER A 39 -4.90 5.04 -8.81
N TYR A 40 -4.97 5.98 -7.85
CA TYR A 40 -4.45 7.32 -8.03
C TYR A 40 -2.98 7.32 -8.49
N PHE A 41 -2.16 6.41 -7.95
CA PHE A 41 -0.73 6.33 -8.23
C PHE A 41 -0.37 5.79 -9.64
N ASP A 42 -1.35 5.29 -10.41
CA ASP A 42 -1.14 4.91 -11.81
C ASP A 42 -1.26 6.10 -12.76
N THR A 43 -1.98 7.14 -12.36
CA THR A 43 -2.35 8.28 -13.22
C THR A 43 -1.82 9.61 -12.71
N HIS A 44 -1.41 9.66 -11.43
CA HIS A 44 -0.88 10.85 -10.79
C HIS A 44 0.45 10.51 -10.13
N ALA A 45 1.52 11.11 -10.66
CA ALA A 45 2.82 11.07 -10.02
C ALA A 45 2.81 12.00 -8.80
N ARG A 46 3.26 11.50 -7.65
CA ARG A 46 3.69 12.36 -6.53
C ARG A 46 4.80 13.30 -7.01
N THR A 47 5.01 14.41 -6.28
CA THR A 47 6.14 15.32 -6.51
C THR A 47 7.47 14.57 -6.57
N VAL A 48 7.61 13.52 -5.76
CA VAL A 48 8.67 12.52 -5.87
C VAL A 48 8.03 11.20 -6.31
N PRO A 49 8.09 10.83 -7.61
CA PRO A 49 7.53 9.58 -8.08
C PRO A 49 8.31 8.41 -7.47
N LEU A 50 7.64 7.54 -6.73
CA LEU A 50 8.22 6.33 -6.17
C LEU A 50 7.86 5.11 -7.03
N ASN A 51 8.89 4.37 -7.43
CA ASN A 51 8.76 3.02 -7.98
C ASN A 51 8.74 1.96 -6.86
N ALA A 52 8.55 0.69 -7.23
CA ALA A 52 8.43 -0.39 -6.26
C ALA A 52 9.72 -0.61 -5.44
N GLU A 53 10.87 -0.41 -6.06
CA GLU A 53 12.19 -0.58 -5.46
C GLU A 53 12.51 0.54 -4.45
N GLU A 54 12.09 1.77 -4.74
CA GLU A 54 12.21 2.91 -3.82
C GLU A 54 11.30 2.74 -2.60
N ILE A 55 10.10 2.16 -2.79
CA ILE A 55 9.21 1.80 -1.67
C ILE A 55 9.86 0.75 -0.77
N ASP A 56 10.57 -0.24 -1.30
CA ASP A 56 11.29 -1.24 -0.50
C ASP A 56 12.35 -0.58 0.41
N GLN A 57 13.00 0.50 -0.04
CA GLN A 57 13.95 1.27 0.79
C GLN A 57 13.26 1.99 1.95
N VAL A 58 12.07 2.56 1.71
CA VAL A 58 11.28 3.23 2.75
C VAL A 58 10.84 2.21 3.80
N ILE A 59 10.33 1.05 3.36
CA ILE A 59 9.91 -0.05 4.25
C ILE A 59 11.09 -0.49 5.14
N SER A 60 12.28 -0.69 4.56
CA SER A 60 13.46 -1.07 5.34
C SER A 60 13.82 -0.05 6.42
N LYS A 61 13.71 1.26 6.13
CA LYS A 61 13.91 2.32 7.12
C LYS A 61 12.87 2.29 8.24
N LEU A 62 11.61 1.99 7.93
CA LEU A 62 10.55 1.85 8.93
C LEU A 62 10.71 0.59 9.79
N GLU A 63 11.13 -0.53 9.19
CA GLU A 63 11.42 -1.76 9.93
C GLU A 63 12.53 -1.56 10.96
N ALA A 64 13.56 -0.78 10.64
CA ALA A 64 14.62 -0.43 11.58
C ALA A 64 14.10 0.35 12.81
N LEU A 65 12.97 1.06 12.70
CA LEU A 65 12.36 1.76 13.83
C LEU A 65 11.66 0.83 14.83
N LYS A 66 11.41 -0.44 14.49
CA LYS A 66 10.68 -1.39 15.36
C LYS A 66 11.45 -1.80 16.61
N GLN A 67 12.76 -1.59 16.67
CA GLN A 67 13.56 -1.99 17.82
C GLN A 67 13.16 -1.18 19.07
N GLU A 68 12.84 -1.88 20.15
CA GLU A 68 12.58 -1.30 21.48
C GLU A 68 11.43 -0.28 21.53
N LYS A 69 10.38 -0.52 20.75
CA LYS A 69 9.16 0.29 20.72
C LYS A 69 8.05 -0.31 21.60
N ASP A 70 7.23 0.57 22.17
CA ASP A 70 5.95 0.21 22.78
C ASP A 70 4.95 -0.34 21.75
N GLU A 71 3.89 -0.98 22.23
CA GLU A 71 2.89 -1.66 21.39
C GLU A 71 2.22 -0.71 20.38
N ASP A 72 1.88 0.51 20.80
CA ASP A 72 1.21 1.51 19.95
C ASP A 72 2.15 1.99 18.84
N SER A 73 3.41 2.28 19.19
CA SER A 73 4.45 2.62 18.22
C SER A 73 4.66 1.50 17.20
N LEU A 74 4.66 0.24 17.63
CA LEU A 74 4.78 -0.91 16.73
C LEU A 74 3.57 -1.04 15.81
N ALA A 75 2.35 -0.86 16.33
CA ALA A 75 1.12 -0.91 15.56
C ALA A 75 1.11 0.16 14.47
N TYR A 76 1.51 1.40 14.79
CA TYR A 76 1.61 2.48 13.80
C TYR A 76 2.68 2.21 12.74
N ILE A 77 3.87 1.74 13.13
CA ILE A 77 4.92 1.36 12.16
C ILE A 77 4.42 0.25 11.23
N ASN A 78 3.75 -0.76 11.76
CA ASN A 78 3.18 -1.87 10.97
C ASN A 78 2.10 -1.38 10.01
N PHE A 79 1.19 -0.51 10.47
CA PHE A 79 0.21 0.15 9.62
C PHE A 79 0.88 0.82 8.41
N ARG A 80 1.91 1.65 8.64
CA ARG A 80 2.61 2.37 7.57
C ARG A 80 3.32 1.42 6.60
N ILE A 81 4.00 0.39 7.11
CA ILE A 81 4.65 -0.63 6.28
C ILE A 81 3.63 -1.36 5.41
N ASN A 82 2.48 -1.74 5.98
CA ASN A 82 1.42 -2.44 5.25
C ASN A 82 0.81 -1.56 4.15
N LEU A 83 0.62 -0.26 4.41
CA LEU A 83 0.13 0.68 3.41
C LEU A 83 1.13 0.87 2.26
N LEU A 84 2.43 0.94 2.56
CA LEU A 84 3.50 0.99 1.54
C LEU A 84 3.61 -0.31 0.75
N ASN A 85 3.46 -1.47 1.40
CA ASN A 85 3.41 -2.76 0.72
C ASN A 85 2.23 -2.84 -0.25
N ALA A 86 1.06 -2.33 0.15
CA ALA A 86 -0.09 -2.23 -0.74
C ALA A 86 0.24 -1.43 -2.00
N GLU A 87 0.78 -0.21 -1.86
CA GLU A 87 1.20 0.60 -3.00
C GLU A 87 2.25 -0.10 -3.88
N LYS A 88 3.27 -0.71 -3.27
CA LYS A 88 4.33 -1.44 -3.97
C LYS A 88 3.76 -2.54 -4.86
N PHE A 89 2.91 -3.38 -4.29
CA PHE A 89 2.33 -4.51 -5.01
C PHE A 89 1.31 -4.04 -6.05
N TYR A 90 0.57 -2.97 -5.77
CA TYR A 90 -0.31 -2.34 -6.76
C TYR A 90 0.47 -1.86 -7.99
N LYS A 91 1.56 -1.10 -7.80
CA LYS A 91 2.43 -0.62 -8.90
C LYS A 91 3.05 -1.77 -9.69
N ARG A 92 3.41 -2.87 -9.03
CA ARG A 92 3.92 -4.08 -9.72
C ARG A 92 2.82 -4.73 -10.57
N ALA A 93 1.59 -4.78 -10.07
CA ALA A 93 0.46 -5.27 -10.84
C ALA A 93 0.16 -4.36 -12.05
N SER A 94 0.03 -3.04 -11.84
CA SER A 94 -0.37 -2.11 -12.91
C SER A 94 0.62 -1.98 -14.07
N ARG A 95 1.92 -2.16 -13.82
CA ARG A 95 2.99 -2.15 -14.86
C ARG A 95 2.96 -3.34 -15.82
N ARG A 96 2.25 -4.41 -15.46
CA ARG A 96 2.08 -5.62 -16.28
C ARG A 96 0.78 -5.54 -17.09
N PRO A 97 0.46 -6.48 -18.00
CA PRO A 97 -0.83 -6.55 -18.71
C PRO A 97 -2.08 -6.78 -17.82
N PHE A 98 -2.10 -6.17 -16.64
CA PHE A 98 -3.26 -5.96 -15.80
C PHE A 98 -4.21 -4.93 -16.43
N ALA A 99 -3.66 -3.86 -17.02
CA ALA A 99 -4.39 -2.84 -17.75
C ALA A 99 -4.54 -3.18 -19.25
N GLY A 100 -5.77 -3.37 -19.73
CA GLY A 100 -6.14 -3.26 -21.16
C GLY A 100 -5.86 -4.41 -22.17
N ILE A 101 -6.78 -4.48 -23.16
CA ILE A 101 -6.84 -5.04 -24.55
C ILE A 101 -6.86 -6.59 -24.82
N HIS A 102 -7.77 -6.96 -25.74
CA HIS A 102 -8.16 -8.22 -26.45
C HIS A 102 -7.72 -9.63 -26.01
N ASP A 103 -8.67 -10.58 -26.06
CA ASP A 103 -8.56 -11.95 -25.52
C ASP A 103 -7.49 -12.82 -26.19
N ALA A 104 -7.30 -12.75 -27.51
CA ALA A 104 -6.26 -13.52 -28.21
C ALA A 104 -4.83 -13.10 -27.84
N LEU A 105 -4.62 -11.82 -27.53
CA LEU A 105 -3.33 -11.31 -27.02
C LEU A 105 -3.05 -11.75 -25.57
N ARG A 106 -4.10 -12.12 -24.80
CA ARG A 106 -3.97 -12.47 -23.37
C ARG A 106 -3.30 -13.82 -23.13
N CYS A 107 -3.56 -14.83 -23.95
CA CYS A 107 -2.97 -16.16 -23.72
C CYS A 107 -1.46 -16.20 -23.98
N SER A 108 -0.98 -15.41 -24.94
CA SER A 108 0.48 -15.23 -25.17
C SER A 108 1.23 -14.60 -23.99
N ARG A 109 0.50 -13.94 -23.07
CA ARG A 109 1.04 -13.27 -21.88
C ARG A 109 0.49 -13.85 -20.57
N GLN A 110 -0.01 -15.09 -20.61
CA GLN A 110 -0.66 -15.72 -19.46
C GLN A 110 0.19 -15.64 -18.19
N GLN A 111 1.49 -15.91 -18.28
CA GLN A 111 2.38 -15.89 -17.12
C GLN A 111 2.49 -14.49 -16.50
N ASP A 112 2.60 -13.43 -17.32
CA ASP A 112 2.67 -12.06 -16.83
C ASP A 112 1.36 -11.62 -16.17
N ILE A 113 0.22 -12.07 -16.71
CA ILE A 113 -1.10 -11.81 -16.14
C ILE A 113 -1.23 -12.53 -14.78
N LEU A 114 -0.78 -13.78 -14.66
CA LEU A 114 -0.78 -14.53 -13.39
C LEU A 114 0.11 -13.87 -12.33
N ILE A 115 1.31 -13.42 -12.71
CA ILE A 115 2.19 -12.66 -11.81
C ILE A 115 1.49 -11.36 -11.36
N SER A 116 0.84 -10.67 -12.30
CA SER A 116 0.10 -9.45 -11.98
C SER A 116 -1.09 -9.68 -11.05
N ILE A 117 -1.83 -10.78 -11.22
CA ILE A 117 -2.92 -11.18 -10.32
C ILE A 117 -2.37 -11.44 -8.92
N ASN A 118 -1.25 -12.15 -8.82
CA ASN A 118 -0.61 -12.42 -7.53
C ASN A 118 -0.18 -11.13 -6.83
N ASP A 119 0.44 -10.20 -7.54
CA ASP A 119 0.79 -8.89 -6.97
C ASP A 119 -0.45 -8.09 -6.58
N ALA A 120 -1.52 -8.09 -7.39
CA ALA A 120 -2.78 -7.44 -7.03
C ALA A 120 -3.41 -8.03 -5.75
N ARG A 121 -3.35 -9.36 -5.56
CA ARG A 121 -3.80 -10.01 -4.31
C ARG A 121 -2.95 -9.61 -3.10
N LYS A 122 -1.62 -9.55 -3.26
CA LYS A 122 -0.73 -9.08 -2.19
C LYS A 122 -1.01 -7.62 -1.84
N SER A 123 -1.36 -6.79 -2.82
CA SER A 123 -1.80 -5.41 -2.59
C SER A 123 -3.05 -5.36 -1.72
N ILE A 124 -4.08 -6.15 -2.07
CA ILE A 124 -5.32 -6.24 -1.28
C ILE A 124 -5.02 -6.69 0.14
N ASN A 125 -4.28 -7.79 0.32
CA ASN A 125 -3.97 -8.31 1.66
C ASN A 125 -3.23 -7.27 2.51
N ALA A 126 -2.17 -6.66 1.98
CA ALA A 126 -1.41 -5.64 2.72
C ALA A 126 -2.27 -4.43 3.08
N SER A 127 -3.18 -4.00 2.20
CA SER A 127 -4.08 -2.89 2.50
C SER A 127 -5.14 -3.23 3.55
N THR A 128 -5.66 -4.46 3.56
CA THR A 128 -6.54 -4.97 4.62
C THR A 128 -5.81 -4.99 5.95
N ASP A 129 -4.58 -5.52 5.99
CA ASP A 129 -3.76 -5.53 7.20
C ASP A 129 -3.46 -4.11 7.71
N ALA A 130 -3.29 -3.14 6.79
CA ALA A 130 -3.11 -1.73 7.14
C ALA A 130 -4.37 -1.14 7.79
N VAL A 131 -5.56 -1.40 7.22
CA VAL A 131 -6.85 -0.97 7.77
C VAL A 131 -7.09 -1.60 9.13
N GLU A 132 -6.86 -2.91 9.29
CA GLU A 132 -7.00 -3.61 10.57
C GLU A 132 -6.06 -3.06 11.64
N SER A 133 -4.80 -2.77 11.26
CA SER A 133 -3.83 -2.16 12.18
C SER A 133 -4.26 -0.77 12.63
N TYR A 134 -4.82 0.04 11.72
CA TYR A 134 -5.35 1.37 12.03
C TYR A 134 -6.62 1.34 12.88
N MET A 135 -7.48 0.35 12.68
CA MET A 135 -8.76 0.28 13.37
C MET A 135 -8.65 -0.08 14.85
N ARG A 136 -7.46 -0.48 15.33
CA ARG A 136 -7.15 -0.60 16.77
C ARG A 136 -7.21 0.79 17.41
N GLU A 137 -7.94 0.91 18.52
CA GLU A 137 -8.32 2.19 19.13
C GLU A 137 -7.10 3.10 19.44
N GLU A 138 -5.92 2.52 19.68
CA GLU A 138 -4.71 3.27 20.01
C GLU A 138 -4.06 3.98 18.81
N VAL A 139 -4.26 3.50 17.57
CA VAL A 139 -3.69 4.11 16.34
C VAL A 139 -4.57 5.22 15.76
N LYS A 140 -5.88 5.21 16.09
CA LYS A 140 -6.87 6.17 15.56
C LYS A 140 -6.64 7.62 15.99
N ILE A 141 -5.84 7.84 17.03
CA ILE A 141 -5.57 9.17 17.55
C ILE A 141 -4.59 9.87 16.58
N ASN A 142 -5.13 10.63 15.61
CA ASN A 142 -4.48 11.67 14.76
C ASN A 142 -4.39 11.43 13.24
N LEU A 143 -5.03 10.42 12.65
CA LEU A 143 -5.03 10.28 11.18
C LEU A 143 -6.42 10.48 10.58
N THR A 144 -6.49 10.95 9.33
CA THR A 144 -7.75 11.17 8.61
C THR A 144 -8.36 9.83 8.17
N GLU A 145 -9.65 9.60 8.39
CA GLU A 145 -10.31 8.36 7.94
C GLU A 145 -10.44 8.24 6.41
N SER A 146 -10.16 9.32 5.67
CA SER A 146 -10.29 9.38 4.22
C SER A 146 -9.44 8.33 3.49
N TRP A 147 -8.25 8.01 3.98
CA TRP A 147 -7.40 6.98 3.37
C TRP A 147 -8.02 5.59 3.47
N VAL A 148 -8.71 5.27 4.58
CA VAL A 148 -9.38 3.97 4.75
C VAL A 148 -10.43 3.79 3.67
N HIS A 149 -11.28 4.80 3.45
CA HIS A 149 -12.30 4.76 2.43
C HIS A 149 -11.72 4.63 1.02
N GLY A 150 -10.71 5.43 0.69
CA GLY A 150 -10.05 5.39 -0.63
C GLY A 150 -9.45 4.01 -0.92
N VAL A 151 -8.72 3.45 0.05
CA VAL A 151 -8.07 2.14 -0.07
C VAL A 151 -9.08 0.99 -0.16
N LEU A 152 -10.12 0.97 0.68
CA LEU A 152 -11.13 -0.08 0.65
C LEU A 152 -11.96 -0.08 -0.65
N ASN A 153 -12.28 1.11 -1.18
CA ASN A 153 -12.95 1.23 -2.47
C ASN A 153 -12.11 0.61 -3.60
N ASP A 154 -10.81 0.90 -3.59
CA ASP A 154 -9.89 0.36 -4.59
C ASP A 154 -9.69 -1.14 -4.46
N ASN A 155 -9.69 -1.70 -3.25
CA ASN A 155 -9.65 -3.15 -3.06
C ASN A 155 -10.81 -3.86 -3.79
N GLY A 156 -12.01 -3.30 -3.70
CA GLY A 156 -13.17 -3.82 -4.42
C GLY A 156 -12.97 -3.83 -5.94
N GLN A 157 -12.44 -2.73 -6.49
CA GLN A 157 -12.17 -2.62 -7.93
C GLN A 157 -11.03 -3.56 -8.38
N ILE A 158 -9.95 -3.65 -7.60
CA ILE A 158 -8.83 -4.55 -7.87
C ILE A 158 -9.30 -6.00 -7.85
N TYR A 159 -10.14 -6.37 -6.88
CA TYR A 159 -10.71 -7.72 -6.78
C TYR A 159 -11.57 -8.09 -8.00
N GLN A 160 -12.42 -7.17 -8.46
CA GLN A 160 -13.21 -7.38 -9.69
C GLN A 160 -12.32 -7.59 -10.91
N LYS A 161 -11.24 -6.81 -11.05
CA LYS A 161 -10.26 -6.96 -12.14
C LYS A 161 -9.54 -8.32 -12.07
N ILE A 162 -9.15 -8.78 -10.88
CA ILE A 162 -8.56 -10.10 -10.68
C ILE A 162 -9.51 -11.19 -11.20
N ASN A 163 -10.76 -11.20 -10.74
CA ASN A 163 -11.74 -12.23 -11.12
C ASN A 163 -12.00 -12.24 -12.63
N GLN A 164 -12.12 -11.07 -13.25
CA GLN A 164 -12.30 -10.96 -14.71
C GLN A 164 -11.12 -11.59 -15.48
N LYS A 165 -9.89 -11.35 -15.02
CA LYS A 165 -8.67 -11.84 -15.66
C LYS A 165 -8.46 -13.33 -15.45
N GLU A 166 -8.70 -13.83 -14.23
CA GLU A 166 -8.66 -15.27 -13.94
C GLU A 166 -9.68 -16.03 -14.78
N ASN A 167 -10.92 -15.54 -14.86
CA ASN A 167 -11.95 -16.13 -15.72
C ASN A 167 -11.53 -16.13 -17.19
N THR A 168 -10.82 -15.09 -17.65
CA THR A 168 -10.31 -15.08 -19.02
C THR A 168 -9.29 -16.19 -19.25
N ILE A 169 -8.32 -16.36 -18.35
CA ILE A 169 -7.29 -17.39 -18.46
C ILE A 169 -7.94 -18.78 -18.43
N LEU A 170 -8.80 -19.04 -17.45
CA LEU A 170 -9.43 -20.34 -17.24
C LEU A 170 -10.31 -20.76 -18.42
N ASN A 171 -11.11 -19.83 -18.96
CA ASN A 171 -12.13 -20.17 -19.95
C ASN A 171 -11.64 -20.07 -21.40
N PHE A 172 -10.65 -19.23 -21.70
CA PHE A 172 -10.22 -18.97 -23.08
C PHE A 172 -8.81 -19.46 -23.40
N CYS A 173 -7.89 -19.49 -22.44
CA CYS A 173 -6.50 -19.92 -22.69
C CYS A 173 -6.28 -21.42 -22.49
N ASN A 174 -7.06 -22.04 -21.60
CA ASN A 174 -6.98 -23.49 -21.38
C ASN A 174 -7.83 -24.30 -22.39
N SER A 175 -8.87 -23.69 -22.97
CA SER A 175 -9.73 -24.33 -23.98
C SER A 175 -9.10 -24.36 -25.38
N SER A 176 -8.14 -23.48 -25.66
CA SER A 176 -7.41 -23.38 -26.93
C SER A 176 -6.14 -24.26 -27.00
N GLN A 177 -5.87 -25.07 -25.96
CA GLN A 177 -4.79 -26.07 -25.97
C GLN A 177 -5.30 -27.51 -26.23
N THR A 178 -6.60 -27.68 -26.43
CA THR A 178 -7.27 -28.98 -26.63
C THR A 178 -7.82 -29.20 -28.05
N GLU A 179 -7.54 -28.29 -28.98
CA GLU A 179 -7.76 -28.44 -30.42
C GLU A 179 -6.41 -28.53 -31.17
#